data_AF-A0A352X7Y7-F1
#
_entry.id   AF-A0A352X7Y7-F1
#
_cell.length_a   1.000
_cell.length_b   1.000
_cell.length_c   1.000
_cell.angle_alpha   90.00
_cell.angle_beta   90.00
_cell.angle_gamma   90.00
#
_symmetry.space_group_name_H-M   'P 1'
#
loop_
_entity.id
_entity.type
_entity.pdbx_description
1 polymer ?
#
loop_
_entity_poly.entity_id
_entity_poly.type
_entity_poly.pdbx_seq_one_letter_code
_entity_poly.pdbx_strand_id
1 'polypeptide(L)'
;MWELTALKNWYAQWFGIVWKGVLLCTSTLLFAIAPEIPVILKPLPAPVYSTQNLTDIPLSIRELFGSKKHPGAIAVGVAEGNLTPTGKPTSIYLGHTDPGNFATNKGFCSWNKSQNISVAEADILCLNALQWQSVAIENRLIHLGLSPENHKRAIVMGTDLWNQSNSAGPNFPLTYKAAQDKGLEGNDAYIWARVEGFRNKQGELDASGLFGICKREPYYKEELKGLAVDAEEWRWNCIKLDQGRRVRVIVNIGKLPP
;
A
#
# COMPACT_ATOMS: atom_id res chain seq x y z
N MET A 1 -27.27 -25.03 47.65
CA MET A 1 -27.47 -24.02 46.59
C MET A 1 -26.56 -22.85 46.98
N TRP A 2 -25.52 -22.58 46.17
CA TRP A 2 -24.53 -21.50 46.27
C TRP A 2 -23.59 -21.54 47.50
N GLU A 3 -22.26 -21.43 47.43
CA GLU A 3 -21.29 -21.34 46.33
C GLU A 3 -19.88 -21.60 46.91
N LEU A 4 -18.97 -22.07 46.07
CA LEU A 4 -17.54 -22.28 46.35
C LEU A 4 -16.80 -20.96 46.59
N THR A 5 -15.86 -20.94 47.54
CA THR A 5 -14.55 -20.25 47.40
C THR A 5 -13.68 -20.48 48.62
N ALA A 6 -12.42 -20.87 48.39
CA ALA A 6 -11.22 -20.22 48.96
C ALA A 6 -10.02 -21.20 49.03
N LEU A 7 -9.36 -21.33 47.89
CA LEU A 7 -7.91 -21.48 47.83
C LEU A 7 -7.28 -20.20 48.42
N LYS A 8 -6.51 -20.33 49.50
CA LYS A 8 -5.49 -19.35 49.88
C LYS A 8 -4.39 -20.05 50.65
N ASN A 9 -3.23 -20.13 50.00
CA ASN A 9 -1.89 -19.85 50.53
C ASN A 9 -1.66 -20.09 52.02
N TRP A 10 -0.64 -20.89 52.34
CA TRP A 10 0.44 -20.55 53.29
C TRP A 10 1.48 -21.69 53.23
N TYR A 11 2.58 -21.49 52.51
CA TYR A 11 3.87 -21.09 53.07
C TYR A 11 4.36 -21.98 54.21
N ALA A 12 5.31 -22.83 53.81
CA ALA A 12 6.65 -22.89 54.38
C ALA A 12 6.85 -23.55 55.76
N GLN A 13 7.99 -24.26 55.74
CA GLN A 13 9.01 -24.19 56.77
C GLN A 13 8.95 -25.32 57.80
N TRP A 14 10.08 -26.04 57.84
CA TRP A 14 10.72 -26.67 59.00
C TRP A 14 11.05 -28.17 58.91
N PHE A 15 12.29 -28.39 58.47
CA PHE A 15 13.34 -29.18 59.15
C PHE A 15 13.39 -30.72 59.09
N GLY A 16 14.57 -31.17 58.67
CA GLY A 16 15.25 -32.40 59.10
C GLY A 16 14.92 -33.61 58.22
N ILE A 17 15.86 -34.37 57.70
CA ILE A 17 17.02 -34.92 58.40
C ILE A 17 18.13 -35.22 57.39
N VAL A 18 19.34 -34.87 57.82
CA VAL A 18 20.67 -35.11 57.25
C VAL A 18 20.95 -36.61 57.07
N TRP A 19 21.96 -36.90 56.25
CA TRP A 19 22.78 -38.12 56.22
C TRP A 19 22.37 -39.20 55.21
N LYS A 20 23.01 -39.17 54.04
CA LYS A 20 23.97 -40.21 53.63
C LYS A 20 24.52 -39.89 52.23
N GLY A 21 25.84 -40.00 52.10
CA GLY A 21 26.45 -40.43 50.84
C GLY A 21 27.17 -39.35 50.04
N VAL A 22 28.28 -38.83 50.59
CA VAL A 22 29.44 -38.47 49.77
C VAL A 22 29.96 -39.77 49.15
N LEU A 23 29.97 -39.91 47.82
CA LEU A 23 31.02 -40.64 47.09
C LEU A 23 30.90 -40.43 45.55
N LEU A 24 32.06 -40.22 44.93
CA LEU A 24 32.40 -40.18 43.50
C LEU A 24 32.05 -38.93 42.67
N CYS A 25 33.00 -37.98 42.69
CA CYS A 25 33.49 -37.32 41.48
C CYS A 25 34.25 -38.33 40.60
N THR A 26 33.98 -38.35 39.29
CA THR A 26 34.99 -38.29 38.21
C THR A 26 34.30 -38.20 36.83
N SER A 27 34.62 -37.12 36.12
CA SER A 27 34.80 -36.94 34.66
C SER A 27 34.12 -37.94 33.70
N THR A 28 33.34 -37.53 32.70
CA THR A 28 33.75 -36.63 31.61
C THR A 28 32.54 -35.96 30.93
N LEU A 29 32.46 -34.63 30.99
CA LEU A 29 31.62 -33.83 30.08
C LEU A 29 32.49 -33.40 28.89
N LEU A 30 32.26 -34.01 27.72
CA LEU A 30 32.80 -33.53 26.46
C LEU A 30 32.03 -32.26 26.07
N PHE A 31 32.62 -31.09 26.32
CA PHE A 31 32.17 -29.84 25.69
C PHE A 31 32.53 -29.89 24.20
N ALA A 32 31.53 -30.08 23.35
CA ALA A 32 31.66 -29.78 21.93
C ALA A 32 31.72 -28.26 21.78
N ILE A 33 32.93 -27.71 21.62
CA ILE A 33 33.13 -26.33 21.22
C ILE A 33 32.81 -26.28 19.72
N ALA A 34 31.59 -25.88 19.36
CA ALA A 34 31.29 -25.48 18.00
C ALA A 34 32.07 -24.19 17.72
N PRO A 35 32.94 -24.13 16.70
CA PRO A 35 33.51 -22.86 16.29
C PRO A 35 32.37 -21.98 15.77
N GLU A 36 32.11 -20.87 16.44
CA GLU A 36 31.32 -19.79 15.87
C GLU A 36 32.05 -19.33 14.61
N ILE A 37 31.56 -19.75 13.44
CA ILE A 37 31.98 -19.14 12.19
C ILE A 37 31.42 -17.72 12.24
N PRO A 38 32.24 -16.66 12.33
CA PRO A 38 31.72 -15.33 12.16
C PRO A 38 31.18 -15.28 10.73
N VAL A 39 29.85 -15.24 10.61
CA VAL A 39 29.22 -14.87 9.35
C VAL A 39 29.66 -13.43 9.11
N ILE A 40 30.70 -13.27 8.29
CA ILE A 40 31.07 -11.98 7.73
C ILE A 40 29.91 -11.60 6.81
N LEU A 41 28.87 -11.00 7.38
CA LEU A 41 27.87 -10.24 6.66
C LEU A 41 28.65 -9.17 5.89
N LYS A 42 28.89 -9.41 4.60
CA LYS A 42 29.30 -8.33 3.71
C LYS A 42 28.28 -7.21 3.93
N PRO A 43 28.71 -6.00 4.33
CA PRO A 43 27.79 -4.89 4.41
C PRO A 43 27.12 -4.78 3.04
N LEU A 44 25.78 -4.75 3.04
CA LEU A 44 25.01 -4.46 1.84
C LEU A 44 25.64 -3.21 1.20
N PRO A 45 25.96 -3.24 -0.10
CA PRO A 45 26.48 -2.05 -0.77
C PRO A 45 25.51 -0.91 -0.45
N ALA A 46 26.07 0.22 0.00
CA ALA A 46 25.26 1.41 0.28
C ALA A 46 24.36 1.65 -0.94
N PRO A 47 23.05 1.90 -0.74
CA PRO A 47 22.16 2.16 -1.86
C PRO A 47 22.80 3.26 -2.69
N VAL A 48 23.08 2.94 -3.96
CA VAL A 48 23.48 3.94 -4.95
C VAL A 48 22.23 4.77 -5.19
N TYR A 49 22.04 5.78 -4.33
CA TYR A 49 20.99 6.75 -4.51
C TYR A 49 21.25 7.40 -5.86
N SER A 50 20.29 7.26 -6.78
CA SER A 50 20.25 8.05 -8.00
C SER A 50 20.44 9.51 -7.59
N THR A 51 21.55 10.09 -8.02
CA THR A 51 21.95 11.47 -7.75
C THR A 51 21.03 12.41 -8.53
N GLN A 52 19.76 12.53 -8.11
CA GLN A 52 19.04 13.75 -8.43
C GLN A 52 19.70 14.84 -7.60
N ASN A 53 20.34 15.80 -8.27
CA ASN A 53 20.76 17.00 -7.58
C ASN A 53 19.50 17.67 -7.05
N LEU A 54 19.53 18.19 -5.82
CA LEU A 54 18.38 18.85 -5.18
C LEU A 54 17.78 20.02 -5.98
N THR A 55 18.48 20.48 -7.01
CA THR A 55 18.10 21.56 -7.93
C THR A 55 17.37 21.09 -9.19
N ASP A 56 17.29 19.78 -9.44
CA ASP A 56 16.67 19.23 -10.63
C ASP A 56 15.15 19.10 -10.46
N ILE A 57 14.41 19.32 -11.54
CA ILE A 57 12.97 19.02 -11.59
C ILE A 57 12.81 17.52 -11.33
N PRO A 58 12.00 17.08 -10.33
CA PRO A 58 11.82 15.67 -10.02
C PRO A 58 11.39 14.85 -11.23
N LEU A 59 11.79 13.57 -11.28
CA LEU A 59 11.47 12.68 -12.40
C LEU A 59 9.96 12.56 -12.59
N SER A 60 9.23 12.45 -11.49
CA SER A 60 7.77 12.43 -11.46
C SER A 60 7.15 13.60 -12.22
N ILE A 61 7.68 14.80 -12.06
CA ILE A 61 7.23 15.99 -12.78
C ILE A 61 7.72 15.94 -14.23
N ARG A 62 9.01 15.76 -14.44
CA ARG A 62 9.63 15.83 -15.78
C ARG A 62 9.04 14.82 -16.76
N GLU A 63 8.70 13.62 -16.29
CA GLU A 63 8.38 12.49 -17.17
C GLU A 63 6.94 11.98 -17.02
N LEU A 64 6.30 12.16 -15.86
CA LEU A 64 5.01 11.50 -15.57
C LEU A 64 3.84 12.49 -15.41
N PHE A 65 4.05 13.63 -14.76
CA PHE A 65 2.98 14.53 -14.33
C PHE A 65 3.21 16.01 -14.68
N GLY A 66 4.17 16.35 -15.54
CA GLY A 66 4.47 17.74 -15.91
C GLY A 66 3.31 18.46 -16.62
N SER A 67 2.40 17.70 -17.24
CA SER A 67 1.16 18.22 -17.83
C SER A 67 0.14 17.10 -17.98
N LYS A 68 -1.13 17.45 -18.25
CA LYS A 68 -2.20 16.45 -18.50
C LYS A 68 -1.95 15.53 -19.71
N LYS A 69 -0.96 15.85 -20.55
CA LYS A 69 -0.56 15.03 -21.71
C LYS A 69 0.56 14.03 -21.38
N HIS A 70 1.16 14.12 -20.19
CA HIS A 70 2.19 13.18 -19.76
C HIS A 70 1.58 11.82 -19.40
N PRO A 71 2.35 10.73 -19.53
CA PRO A 71 1.83 9.38 -19.40
C PRO A 71 1.26 9.06 -18.01
N GLY A 72 1.81 9.61 -16.93
CA GLY A 72 1.27 9.43 -15.58
C GLY A 72 -0.11 10.08 -15.42
N ALA A 73 -0.28 11.32 -15.91
CA ALA A 73 -1.58 12.01 -15.88
C ALA A 73 -2.63 11.29 -16.74
N ILE A 74 -2.24 10.80 -17.93
CA ILE A 74 -3.13 9.98 -18.78
C ILE A 74 -3.53 8.69 -18.05
N ALA A 75 -2.58 8.02 -17.39
CA ALA A 75 -2.85 6.79 -16.66
C ALA A 75 -3.86 6.98 -15.53
N VAL A 76 -3.73 8.05 -14.73
CA VAL A 76 -4.73 8.41 -13.71
C VAL A 76 -6.09 8.64 -14.37
N GLY A 77 -6.14 9.44 -15.45
CA GLY A 77 -7.43 9.71 -16.10
C GLY A 77 -8.08 8.49 -16.75
N VAL A 78 -7.30 7.51 -17.20
CA VAL A 78 -7.81 6.22 -17.67
C VAL A 78 -8.30 5.36 -16.50
N ALA A 79 -7.58 5.35 -15.37
CA ALA A 79 -7.99 4.62 -14.17
C ALA A 79 -9.31 5.13 -13.58
N GLU A 80 -9.54 6.43 -13.68
CA GLU A 80 -10.80 7.12 -13.36
C GLU A 80 -11.90 6.92 -14.43
N GLY A 81 -11.52 6.54 -15.66
CA GLY A 81 -12.44 6.35 -16.78
C GLY A 81 -12.78 7.62 -17.58
N ASN A 82 -12.20 8.77 -17.23
CA ASN A 82 -12.43 10.05 -17.90
C ASN A 82 -11.59 10.22 -19.18
N LEU A 83 -10.52 9.44 -19.34
CA LEU A 83 -9.68 9.44 -20.54
C LEU A 83 -9.61 8.05 -21.17
N THR A 84 -9.40 8.02 -22.48
CA THR A 84 -8.97 6.83 -23.23
C THR A 84 -7.46 6.61 -23.07
N PRO A 85 -6.91 5.42 -23.39
CA PRO A 85 -5.47 5.16 -23.33
C PRO A 85 -4.60 6.12 -24.17
N THR A 86 -5.20 6.80 -25.16
CA THR A 86 -4.52 7.81 -25.99
C THR A 86 -4.56 9.22 -25.40
N GLY A 87 -5.24 9.41 -24.27
CA GLY A 87 -5.43 10.71 -23.61
C GLY A 87 -6.62 11.52 -24.12
N LYS A 88 -7.50 10.94 -24.96
CA LYS A 88 -8.74 11.60 -25.39
C LYS A 88 -9.81 11.51 -24.29
N PRO A 89 -10.60 12.57 -24.04
CA PRO A 89 -11.75 12.53 -23.13
C PRO A 89 -12.79 11.46 -23.48
N THR A 90 -13.41 10.88 -22.46
CA THR A 90 -14.63 10.04 -22.60
C THR A 90 -15.89 10.87 -22.34
N SER A 91 -17.07 10.24 -22.41
CA SER A 91 -18.35 10.92 -22.16
C SER A 91 -18.49 11.46 -20.73
N ILE A 92 -17.82 10.85 -19.74
CA ILE A 92 -17.94 11.23 -18.31
C ILE A 92 -16.98 12.33 -17.89
N TYR A 93 -16.04 12.73 -18.76
CA TYR A 93 -15.04 13.78 -18.50
C TYR A 93 -15.65 15.14 -18.18
N LEU A 94 -16.78 15.48 -18.82
CA LEU A 94 -17.43 16.78 -18.64
C LEU A 94 -18.12 16.93 -17.28
N GLY A 95 -18.38 15.82 -16.60
CA GLY A 95 -19.17 15.80 -15.39
C GLY A 95 -19.91 14.47 -15.22
N HIS A 96 -19.80 13.86 -14.05
CA HIS A 96 -20.68 12.78 -13.63
C HIS A 96 -20.89 12.83 -12.11
N THR A 97 -22.01 12.29 -11.64
CA THR A 97 -22.27 12.16 -10.21
C THR A 97 -21.67 10.86 -9.69
N ASP A 98 -20.86 10.95 -8.65
CA ASP A 98 -20.30 9.79 -7.96
C ASP A 98 -21.41 9.04 -7.18
N PRO A 99 -21.63 7.75 -7.43
CA PRO A 99 -22.69 7.00 -6.74
C PRO A 99 -22.36 6.69 -5.26
N GLY A 100 -21.11 6.84 -4.85
CA GLY A 100 -20.64 6.60 -3.48
C GLY A 100 -20.82 7.80 -2.55
N ASN A 101 -20.67 9.03 -3.06
CA ASN A 101 -20.77 10.26 -2.25
C ASN A 101 -21.65 11.39 -2.83
N PHE A 102 -22.26 11.17 -3.99
CA PHE A 102 -23.12 12.11 -4.73
C PHE A 102 -22.43 13.42 -5.18
N ALA A 103 -21.10 13.48 -5.15
CA ALA A 103 -20.36 14.63 -5.62
C ALA A 103 -20.31 14.67 -7.16
N THR A 104 -20.26 15.87 -7.74
CA THR A 104 -20.01 16.04 -9.18
C THR A 104 -18.51 15.97 -9.45
N ASN A 105 -18.08 14.90 -10.09
CA ASN A 105 -16.71 14.70 -10.55
C ASN A 105 -16.52 15.39 -11.91
N LYS A 106 -15.44 16.16 -12.09
CA LYS A 106 -15.11 16.86 -13.35
C LYS A 106 -13.65 16.69 -13.75
N GLY A 107 -13.38 16.78 -15.05
CA GLY A 107 -12.02 16.78 -15.58
C GLY A 107 -11.36 15.41 -15.56
N PHE A 108 -10.07 15.34 -15.90
CA PHE A 108 -9.46 14.05 -16.19
C PHE A 108 -9.31 13.14 -14.96
N CYS A 109 -9.12 13.66 -13.75
CA CYS A 109 -8.98 12.83 -12.55
C CYS A 109 -10.20 12.82 -11.62
N SER A 110 -11.40 13.14 -12.13
CA SER A 110 -12.63 13.15 -11.34
C SER A 110 -12.61 14.15 -10.17
N TRP A 111 -12.13 15.38 -10.39
CA TRP A 111 -12.03 16.37 -9.31
C TRP A 111 -13.41 16.74 -8.76
N ASN A 112 -13.58 16.62 -7.43
CA ASN A 112 -14.83 16.91 -6.72
C ASN A 112 -14.63 17.69 -5.42
N LYS A 113 -13.41 18.18 -5.15
CA LYS A 113 -13.06 18.91 -3.91
C LYS A 113 -13.48 20.39 -3.94
N SER A 114 -14.17 20.81 -5.00
CA SER A 114 -14.64 22.19 -5.19
C SER A 114 -15.94 22.19 -5.97
N GLN A 115 -16.91 22.99 -5.53
CA GLN A 115 -18.20 23.13 -6.20
C GLN A 115 -18.16 24.25 -7.24
N ASN A 116 -19.04 24.18 -8.25
CA ASN A 116 -19.27 25.25 -9.24
C ASN A 116 -18.07 25.70 -10.08
N ILE A 117 -17.06 24.84 -10.24
CA ILE A 117 -15.92 25.11 -11.14
C ILE A 117 -16.16 24.54 -12.56
N SER A 118 -15.49 25.11 -13.55
CA SER A 118 -15.39 24.60 -14.91
C SER A 118 -14.54 23.33 -14.99
N VAL A 119 -14.65 22.60 -16.10
CA VAL A 119 -13.81 21.42 -16.37
C VAL A 119 -12.33 21.80 -16.52
N ALA A 120 -12.05 22.98 -17.08
CA ALA A 120 -10.68 23.48 -17.23
C ALA A 120 -10.04 23.80 -15.86
N GLU A 121 -10.79 24.39 -14.95
CA GLU A 121 -10.32 24.62 -13.57
C GLU A 121 -10.12 23.31 -12.83
N ALA A 122 -11.03 22.34 -12.98
CA ALA A 122 -10.89 21.00 -12.42
C ALA A 122 -9.60 20.31 -12.90
N ASP A 123 -9.29 20.40 -14.21
CA ASP A 123 -8.05 19.87 -14.79
C ASP A 123 -6.79 20.50 -14.17
N ILE A 124 -6.79 21.82 -13.95
CA ILE A 124 -5.64 22.53 -13.36
C ILE A 124 -5.44 22.12 -11.90
N LEU A 125 -6.50 22.14 -11.10
CA LEU A 125 -6.45 21.75 -9.69
C LEU A 125 -6.01 20.29 -9.52
N CYS A 126 -6.56 19.42 -10.36
CA CYS A 126 -6.18 18.03 -10.45
C CYS A 126 -4.68 17.88 -10.74
N LEU A 127 -4.19 18.51 -11.82
CA LEU A 127 -2.79 18.39 -12.22
C LEU A 127 -1.85 18.86 -11.11
N ASN A 128 -2.15 19.98 -10.46
CA ASN A 128 -1.35 20.50 -9.35
C ASN A 128 -1.30 19.50 -8.19
N ALA A 129 -2.44 18.86 -7.87
CA ALA A 129 -2.50 17.84 -6.83
C ALA A 129 -1.66 16.60 -7.21
N LEU A 130 -1.82 16.07 -8.43
CA LEU A 130 -1.04 14.91 -8.90
C LEU A 130 0.46 15.22 -8.90
N GLN A 131 0.86 16.42 -9.31
CA GLN A 131 2.26 16.85 -9.28
C GLN A 131 2.82 16.78 -7.86
N TRP A 132 2.16 17.42 -6.89
CA TRP A 132 2.59 17.38 -5.50
C TRP A 132 2.63 15.95 -4.93
N GLN A 133 1.58 15.16 -5.16
CA GLN A 133 1.50 13.77 -4.71
C GLN A 133 2.63 12.93 -5.30
N SER A 134 2.91 13.09 -6.60
CA SER A 134 3.92 12.31 -7.31
C SER A 134 5.34 12.59 -6.81
N VAL A 135 5.65 13.85 -6.47
CA VAL A 135 6.92 14.23 -5.85
C VAL A 135 7.05 13.62 -4.46
N ALA A 136 5.98 13.62 -3.66
CA ALA A 136 5.98 13.00 -2.34
C ALA A 136 6.20 11.48 -2.41
N ILE A 137 5.56 10.81 -3.36
CA ILE A 137 5.74 9.38 -3.62
C ILE A 137 7.17 9.08 -4.08
N GLU A 138 7.69 9.83 -5.06
CA GLU A 138 9.06 9.70 -5.56
C GLU A 138 10.08 9.83 -4.42
N ASN A 139 9.98 10.91 -3.64
CA ASN A 139 10.85 11.13 -2.49
C ASN A 139 10.79 9.97 -1.50
N ARG A 140 9.59 9.45 -1.22
CA ARG A 140 9.46 8.34 -0.27
C ARG A 140 10.05 7.03 -0.80
N LEU A 141 9.92 6.75 -2.10
CA LEU A 141 10.59 5.61 -2.75
C LEU A 141 12.11 5.74 -2.65
N ILE A 142 12.67 6.93 -2.91
CA ILE A 142 14.09 7.21 -2.72
C ILE A 142 14.52 6.87 -1.30
N HIS A 143 13.81 7.37 -0.28
CA HIS A 143 14.13 7.10 1.13
C HIS A 143 14.08 5.61 1.49
N LEU A 144 13.32 4.80 0.76
CA LEU A 144 13.23 3.35 0.93
C LEU A 144 14.26 2.57 0.10
N GLY A 145 15.21 3.26 -0.55
CA GLY A 145 16.24 2.67 -1.39
C GLY A 145 15.75 2.24 -2.77
N LEU A 146 14.57 2.71 -3.20
CA LEU A 146 13.99 2.39 -4.50
C LEU A 146 14.27 3.54 -5.48
N SER A 147 15.10 3.27 -6.49
CA SER A 147 15.44 4.28 -7.51
C SER A 147 14.22 4.67 -8.34
N PRO A 148 13.86 5.97 -8.46
CA PRO A 148 12.75 6.45 -9.29
C PRO A 148 12.81 5.99 -10.74
N GLU A 149 14.02 5.94 -11.32
CA GLU A 149 14.23 5.54 -12.72
C GLU A 149 13.71 4.12 -13.01
N ASN A 150 13.87 3.21 -12.04
CA ASN A 150 13.42 1.82 -12.17
C ASN A 150 12.01 1.59 -11.60
N HIS A 151 11.35 2.63 -11.10
CA HIS A 151 10.08 2.53 -10.37
C HIS A 151 9.05 3.58 -10.83
N LYS A 152 9.12 4.02 -12.09
CA LYS A 152 8.20 5.02 -12.67
C LYS A 152 6.74 4.60 -12.54
N ARG A 153 6.44 3.32 -12.80
CA ARG A 153 5.09 2.78 -12.59
C ARG A 153 4.66 2.82 -11.13
N ALA A 154 5.56 2.54 -10.18
CA ALA A 154 5.23 2.66 -8.76
C ALA A 154 4.88 4.11 -8.38
N ILE A 155 5.58 5.10 -8.95
CA ILE A 155 5.22 6.52 -8.79
C ILE A 155 3.79 6.78 -9.27
N VAL A 156 3.45 6.31 -10.47
CA VAL A 156 2.08 6.45 -11.02
C VAL A 156 1.05 5.75 -10.14
N MET A 157 1.31 4.51 -9.72
CA MET A 157 0.41 3.73 -8.87
C MET A 157 0.15 4.41 -7.53
N GLY A 158 1.19 4.92 -6.87
CA GLY A 158 1.05 5.64 -5.61
C GLY A 158 0.30 6.96 -5.76
N THR A 159 0.62 7.71 -6.82
CA THR A 159 -0.06 8.99 -7.13
C THR A 159 -1.55 8.76 -7.42
N ASP A 160 -1.87 7.76 -8.23
CA ASP A 160 -3.23 7.36 -8.55
C ASP A 160 -4.03 6.86 -7.34
N LEU A 161 -3.39 6.12 -6.43
CA LEU A 161 -4.00 5.72 -5.17
C LEU A 161 -4.28 6.94 -4.27
N TRP A 162 -3.38 7.93 -4.25
CA TRP A 162 -3.59 9.17 -3.51
C TRP A 162 -4.70 10.03 -4.10
N ASN A 163 -4.86 10.05 -5.43
CA ASN A 163 -6.02 10.68 -6.05
C ASN A 163 -7.33 10.06 -5.55
N GLN A 164 -7.37 8.74 -5.44
CA GLN A 164 -8.54 7.98 -5.01
C GLN A 164 -8.80 8.06 -3.50
N SER A 165 -7.75 8.02 -2.69
CA SER A 165 -7.84 8.01 -1.24
C SER A 165 -6.65 8.75 -0.61
N ASN A 166 -6.96 9.86 0.06
CA ASN A 166 -5.97 10.64 0.81
C ASN A 166 -5.38 9.87 2.00
N SER A 167 -6.07 8.86 2.54
CA SER A 167 -5.55 8.03 3.63
C SER A 167 -4.66 6.90 3.13
N ALA A 168 -4.96 6.32 1.96
CA ALA A 168 -4.24 5.15 1.45
C ALA A 168 -3.02 5.52 0.58
N GLY A 169 -3.13 6.54 -0.26
CA GLY A 169 -2.06 6.97 -1.16
C GLY A 169 -0.70 7.20 -0.49
N PRO A 170 -0.61 7.96 0.61
CA PRO A 170 0.67 8.21 1.30
C PRO A 170 1.38 6.93 1.77
N ASN A 171 0.64 5.86 2.03
CA ASN A 171 1.18 4.59 2.52
C ASN A 171 1.77 3.73 1.40
N PHE A 172 1.40 3.97 0.14
CA PHE A 172 1.78 3.14 -1.00
C PHE A 172 3.29 2.84 -1.09
N PRO A 173 4.21 3.79 -0.94
CA PRO A 173 5.65 3.49 -1.05
C PRO A 173 6.11 2.44 -0.02
N LEU A 174 5.57 2.51 1.20
CA LEU A 174 5.92 1.59 2.28
C LEU A 174 5.34 0.19 2.02
N THR A 175 4.07 0.13 1.63
CA THR A 175 3.42 -1.16 1.32
C THR A 175 4.00 -1.78 0.06
N TYR A 176 4.42 -0.97 -0.92
CA TYR A 176 5.12 -1.44 -2.11
C TYR A 176 6.49 -2.04 -1.79
N LYS A 177 7.30 -1.36 -0.97
CA LYS A 177 8.55 -1.93 -0.48
C LYS A 177 8.32 -3.24 0.29
N ALA A 178 7.31 -3.28 1.14
CA ALA A 178 6.94 -4.49 1.88
C ALA A 178 6.47 -5.63 0.94
N ALA A 179 5.80 -5.31 -0.17
CA ALA A 179 5.43 -6.29 -1.19
C ALA A 179 6.68 -6.88 -1.86
N GLN A 180 7.64 -6.03 -2.25
CA GLN A 180 8.91 -6.48 -2.84
C GLN A 180 9.71 -7.33 -1.86
N ASP A 181 9.74 -6.97 -0.57
CA ASP A 181 10.42 -7.75 0.47
C ASP A 181 9.78 -9.13 0.72
N LYS A 182 8.50 -9.28 0.36
CA LYS A 182 7.79 -10.57 0.34
C LYS A 182 8.04 -11.37 -0.94
N GLY A 183 8.84 -10.86 -1.87
CA GLY A 183 9.08 -11.48 -3.18
C GLY A 183 7.92 -11.32 -4.16
N LEU A 184 6.97 -10.40 -3.89
CA LEU A 184 5.95 -10.07 -4.88
C LEU A 184 6.55 -9.18 -5.96
N GLU A 185 6.18 -9.43 -7.21
CA GLU A 185 6.68 -8.70 -8.38
C GLU A 185 5.53 -8.21 -9.28
N GLY A 186 5.87 -7.30 -10.19
CA GLY A 186 4.95 -6.82 -11.23
C GLY A 186 3.58 -6.37 -10.69
N ASN A 187 2.52 -6.85 -11.33
CA ASN A 187 1.14 -6.47 -10.99
C ASN A 187 0.75 -6.91 -9.58
N ASP A 188 1.22 -8.06 -9.11
CA ASP A 188 0.87 -8.59 -7.79
C ASP A 188 1.42 -7.70 -6.69
N ALA A 189 2.66 -7.20 -6.84
CA ALA A 189 3.23 -6.22 -5.93
C ALA A 189 2.41 -4.93 -5.88
N TYR A 190 1.97 -4.41 -7.04
CA TYR A 190 1.16 -3.20 -7.10
C TYR A 190 -0.21 -3.39 -6.47
N ILE A 191 -0.90 -4.49 -6.79
CA ILE A 191 -2.24 -4.77 -6.25
C ILE A 191 -2.15 -4.92 -4.74
N TRP A 192 -1.20 -5.73 -4.25
CA TRP A 192 -1.01 -5.94 -2.82
C TRP A 192 -0.71 -4.62 -2.11
N ALA A 193 0.24 -3.84 -2.62
CA ALA A 193 0.61 -2.56 -2.03
C ALA A 193 -0.55 -1.57 -1.95
N ARG A 194 -1.38 -1.52 -3.00
CA ARG A 194 -2.55 -0.63 -3.04
C ARG A 194 -3.65 -1.06 -2.08
N VAL A 195 -3.89 -2.36 -1.94
CA VAL A 195 -4.86 -2.88 -0.95
C VAL A 195 -4.39 -2.56 0.46
N GLU A 196 -3.13 -2.89 0.76
CA GLU A 196 -2.55 -2.69 2.10
C GLU A 196 -2.38 -1.22 2.46
N GLY A 197 -2.36 -0.32 1.46
CA GLY A 197 -2.39 1.12 1.69
C GLY A 197 -3.61 1.58 2.50
N PHE A 198 -4.73 0.85 2.43
CA PHE A 198 -5.96 1.13 3.18
C PHE A 198 -5.92 0.67 4.65
N ARG A 199 -4.83 0.06 5.13
CA ARG A 199 -4.74 -0.29 6.55
C ARG A 199 -4.62 0.97 7.42
N ASN A 200 -5.47 1.05 8.43
CA ASN A 200 -5.42 2.10 9.45
C ASN A 200 -4.38 1.76 10.54
N LYS A 201 -4.27 2.62 11.56
CA LYS A 201 -3.31 2.45 12.67
C LYS A 201 -3.60 1.23 13.54
N GLN A 202 -4.83 0.73 13.52
CA GLN A 202 -5.27 -0.47 14.23
C GLN A 202 -5.00 -1.74 13.42
N GLY A 203 -4.50 -1.61 12.19
CA GLY A 203 -4.23 -2.71 11.27
C GLY A 203 -5.46 -3.18 10.49
N GLU A 204 -6.59 -2.49 10.60
CA GLU A 204 -7.83 -2.84 9.89
C GLU A 204 -7.91 -2.14 8.53
N LEU A 205 -8.55 -2.78 7.55
CA LEU A 205 -8.82 -2.18 6.25
C LEU A 205 -9.96 -1.16 6.34
N ASP A 206 -9.66 0.10 5.98
CA ASP A 206 -10.60 1.21 5.96
C ASP A 206 -10.86 1.72 4.53
N ALA A 207 -11.87 1.15 3.89
CA ALA A 207 -12.36 1.56 2.57
C ALA A 207 -13.90 1.61 2.54
N SER A 208 -14.50 2.23 3.56
CA SER A 208 -15.96 2.22 3.80
C SER A 208 -16.81 2.55 2.57
N GLY A 209 -16.43 3.56 1.78
CA GLY A 209 -17.12 3.90 0.53
C GLY A 209 -17.13 2.76 -0.48
N LEU A 210 -15.98 2.10 -0.69
CA LEU A 210 -15.86 0.94 -1.58
C LEU A 210 -16.59 -0.28 -1.02
N PHE A 211 -16.53 -0.52 0.29
CA PHE A 211 -17.30 -1.60 0.91
C PHE A 211 -18.80 -1.45 0.69
N GLY A 212 -19.32 -0.22 0.72
CA GLY A 212 -20.70 0.06 0.34
C GLY A 212 -21.03 -0.36 -1.09
N ILE A 213 -20.15 -0.05 -2.04
CA ILE A 213 -20.28 -0.46 -3.45
C ILE A 213 -20.26 -1.99 -3.56
N CYS A 214 -19.28 -2.66 -2.95
CA CYS A 214 -19.15 -4.12 -2.99
C CYS A 214 -20.39 -4.87 -2.46
N LYS A 215 -21.11 -4.30 -1.48
CA LYS A 215 -22.35 -4.89 -0.94
C LYS A 215 -23.56 -4.71 -1.87
N ARG A 216 -23.58 -3.67 -2.69
CA ARG A 216 -24.74 -3.30 -3.52
C ARG A 216 -24.63 -3.82 -4.95
N GLU A 217 -23.45 -3.71 -5.55
CA GLU A 217 -23.25 -3.95 -6.97
C GLU A 217 -23.17 -5.45 -7.31
N PRO A 218 -23.95 -5.95 -8.29
CA PRO A 218 -24.03 -7.38 -8.60
C PRO A 218 -22.68 -8.03 -8.92
N TYR A 219 -21.81 -7.33 -9.65
CA TYR A 219 -20.47 -7.81 -9.99
C TYR A 219 -19.68 -8.19 -8.73
N TYR A 220 -19.56 -7.29 -7.77
CA TYR A 220 -18.79 -7.54 -6.55
C TYR A 220 -19.44 -8.61 -5.67
N LYS A 221 -20.77 -8.66 -5.61
CA LYS A 221 -21.48 -9.69 -4.84
C LYS A 221 -21.19 -11.10 -5.37
N GLU A 222 -21.11 -11.26 -6.68
CA GLU A 222 -20.78 -12.56 -7.27
C GLU A 222 -19.30 -12.90 -7.04
N GLU A 223 -18.38 -11.96 -7.27
CA GLU A 223 -16.93 -12.19 -7.09
C GLU A 223 -16.55 -12.46 -5.62
N LEU A 224 -17.32 -11.95 -4.65
CA LEU A 224 -17.07 -12.12 -3.20
C LEU A 224 -17.94 -13.21 -2.58
N LYS A 225 -18.64 -13.99 -3.40
CA LYS A 225 -19.55 -15.04 -2.95
C LYS A 225 -18.80 -16.11 -2.16
N GLY A 226 -19.36 -16.51 -1.03
CA GLY A 226 -18.75 -17.49 -0.12
C GLY A 226 -17.84 -16.88 0.95
N LEU A 227 -17.49 -15.61 0.84
CA LEU A 227 -16.79 -14.88 1.91
C LEU A 227 -17.81 -14.23 2.87
N ALA A 228 -17.52 -14.28 4.17
CA ALA A 228 -18.34 -13.61 5.16
C ALA A 228 -18.25 -12.08 4.99
N VAL A 229 -19.39 -11.43 4.75
CA VAL A 229 -19.45 -9.97 4.53
C VAL A 229 -18.79 -9.22 5.68
N ASP A 230 -18.00 -8.21 5.34
CA ASP A 230 -17.21 -7.38 6.27
C ASP A 230 -16.11 -8.10 7.07
N ALA A 231 -15.90 -9.41 6.88
CA ALA A 231 -14.71 -10.09 7.40
C ALA A 231 -13.43 -9.59 6.70
N GLU A 232 -12.28 -9.76 7.35
CA GLU A 232 -10.98 -9.29 6.83
C GLU A 232 -10.73 -9.76 5.38
N GLU A 233 -10.94 -11.05 5.11
CA GLU A 233 -10.77 -11.62 3.77
C GLU A 233 -11.75 -11.02 2.75
N TRP A 234 -13.00 -10.76 3.14
CA TRP A 234 -13.98 -10.11 2.27
C TRP A 234 -13.58 -8.67 1.96
N ARG A 235 -13.14 -7.90 2.97
CA ARG A 235 -12.70 -6.51 2.81
C ARG A 235 -11.48 -6.43 1.90
N TRP A 236 -10.51 -7.31 2.12
CA TRP A 236 -9.30 -7.38 1.33
C TRP A 236 -9.60 -7.70 -0.14
N ASN A 237 -10.44 -8.70 -0.39
CA ASN A 237 -10.83 -9.07 -1.75
C ASN A 237 -11.70 -7.99 -2.43
N CYS A 238 -12.59 -7.31 -1.69
CA CYS A 238 -13.35 -6.17 -2.22
C CYS A 238 -12.42 -5.05 -2.72
N ILE A 239 -11.40 -4.67 -1.93
CA ILE A 239 -10.42 -3.66 -2.34
C ILE A 239 -9.60 -4.17 -3.53
N LYS A 240 -9.13 -5.43 -3.47
CA LYS A 240 -8.36 -6.04 -4.55
C LYS A 240 -9.08 -6.00 -5.89
N LEU A 241 -10.39 -6.23 -5.94
CA LEU A 241 -11.16 -6.21 -7.19
C LEU A 241 -11.08 -4.83 -7.88
N ASP A 242 -11.30 -3.74 -7.14
CA ASP A 242 -11.18 -2.39 -7.70
C ASP A 242 -9.71 -2.02 -8.01
N GLN A 243 -8.79 -2.26 -7.08
CA GLN A 243 -7.38 -1.92 -7.29
C GLN A 243 -6.77 -2.72 -8.44
N GLY A 244 -7.15 -3.98 -8.61
CA GLY A 244 -6.75 -4.82 -9.73
C GLY A 244 -7.20 -4.28 -11.08
N ARG A 245 -8.44 -3.75 -11.18
CA ARG A 245 -8.91 -3.04 -12.38
C ARG A 245 -8.03 -1.83 -12.69
N ARG A 246 -7.72 -0.99 -11.69
CA ARG A 246 -6.89 0.22 -11.86
C ARG A 246 -5.47 -0.13 -12.29
N VAL A 247 -4.85 -1.13 -11.65
CA VAL A 247 -3.52 -1.62 -12.03
C VAL A 247 -3.51 -2.08 -13.49
N ARG A 248 -4.48 -2.91 -13.91
CA ARG A 248 -4.56 -3.42 -15.29
C ARG A 248 -4.61 -2.30 -16.34
N VAL A 249 -5.37 -1.23 -16.08
CA VAL A 249 -5.48 -0.15 -17.06
C VAL A 249 -4.25 0.76 -17.07
N ILE A 250 -3.60 0.98 -15.92
CA ILE A 250 -2.38 1.77 -15.82
C ILE A 250 -1.21 1.06 -16.54
N VAL A 251 -1.01 -0.24 -16.31
CA VAL A 251 0.11 -0.96 -16.93
C VAL A 251 0.01 -1.07 -18.45
N ASN A 252 -1.20 -0.96 -18.99
CA ASN A 252 -1.47 -1.01 -20.43
C ASN A 252 -1.33 0.35 -21.14
N ILE A 253 -0.94 1.41 -20.43
CA ILE A 253 -0.62 2.69 -21.07
C ILE A 253 0.73 2.55 -21.78
N GLY A 254 0.69 2.38 -23.11
CA GLY A 254 1.90 2.16 -23.93
C GLY A 254 2.94 3.29 -23.90
N LYS A 255 2.62 4.44 -23.30
CA LYS A 255 3.56 5.56 -23.07
C LYS A 255 4.23 5.52 -21.69
N LEU A 256 3.81 4.63 -20.78
CA LEU A 256 4.46 4.48 -19.49
C LEU A 256 5.68 3.56 -19.64
N PRO A 257 6.89 4.05 -19.33
CA PRO A 257 8.07 3.20 -19.29
C PRO A 257 7.90 2.08 -18.25
N PRO A 258 8.61 0.96 -18.42
CA PRO A 258 8.49 -0.21 -17.56
C PRO A 258 8.70 0.05 -16.08
#